data_AF-A0A9D4QH89-F1
#
_entry.id   AF-A0A9D4QH89-F1
#
_cell.length_a   1.000
_cell.length_b   1.000
_cell.length_c   1.000
_cell.angle_alpha   90.00
_cell.angle_beta   90.00
_cell.angle_gamma   90.00
#
_symmetry.space_group_name_H-M   'P 1'
#
loop_
_entity.id
_entity.type
_entity.pdbx_description
1 polymer ?
#
loop_
_entity_poly.entity_id
_entity_poly.type
_entity_poly.pdbx_seq_one_letter_code
_entity_poly.pdbx_strand_id
1 'polypeptide(L)'
;MGNTLSEWRLQPWNCLQACGIHSSSLPSPISGEVTVVYKDGLPEITVPLPSRRDRCRFTLRPLGSTVGDFMRSICVEDRGVDHVTVTSTDGVRIASTSSIESLLRENFILTLNNQVYLVEPPSIDRLTSEETQTLSDLKMLVARLYESLTVSEHQLEQERKLLDRLHSVKEQLGPLERKKSELMSLSQRRTTLLSWLGLGLMGVQFGILARLTWWEYSWDIMEPVTYFITYGTTMAMYAYFVVTRQDYVLPEVRDRQFLISFYKFARRQGMDVSRYNALRDELYEIEEELRRLRDPLQKHLPVRELGQPCKEEDKQQSS
;
A
#
# COMPACT_ATOMS: atom_id res chain seq x y z
N MET A 1 18.93 -49.20 31.01
CA MET A 1 18.77 -48.24 32.12
C MET A 1 18.18 -46.95 31.56
N GLY A 2 16.95 -46.64 31.97
CA GLY A 2 16.35 -45.30 32.01
C GLY A 2 16.33 -44.42 30.74
N ASN A 3 15.28 -44.57 29.93
CA ASN A 3 14.69 -43.45 29.19
C ASN A 3 13.45 -42.98 29.96
N THR A 4 13.38 -41.69 30.33
CA THR A 4 12.13 -41.04 30.76
C THR A 4 12.09 -39.60 30.25
N LEU A 5 11.39 -39.41 29.14
CA LEU A 5 10.80 -38.15 28.71
C LEU A 5 9.56 -37.89 29.58
N SER A 6 9.44 -36.67 30.10
CA SER A 6 8.38 -36.22 31.00
C SER A 6 7.03 -36.08 30.28
N GLU A 7 6.08 -36.93 30.67
CA GLU A 7 4.64 -36.81 30.45
C GLU A 7 4.07 -35.60 31.22
N TRP A 8 3.30 -34.75 30.54
CA TRP A 8 2.29 -33.90 31.18
C TRP A 8 0.93 -34.55 31.02
N ARG A 9 0.48 -35.19 32.10
CA ARG A 9 -0.78 -35.92 32.24
C ARG A 9 -1.84 -34.96 32.81
N LEU A 10 -2.80 -34.56 31.98
CA LEU A 10 -4.03 -33.92 32.44
C LEU A 10 -4.93 -34.98 33.09
N GLN A 11 -5.28 -34.75 34.35
CA GLN A 11 -6.23 -35.54 35.14
C GLN A 11 -7.53 -34.74 35.35
N PRO A 12 -8.64 -35.43 35.68
CA PRO A 12 -9.99 -35.07 35.27
C PRO A 12 -10.72 -34.18 36.27
N TRP A 13 -11.69 -33.41 35.79
CA TRP A 13 -12.64 -32.72 36.65
C TRP A 13 -13.80 -33.64 37.00
N ASN A 14 -13.95 -33.88 38.29
CA ASN A 14 -14.97 -34.72 38.91
C ASN A 14 -16.39 -34.18 38.70
N CYS A 15 -17.31 -35.14 38.53
CA CYS A 15 -18.73 -34.95 38.72
C CYS A 15 -19.03 -34.44 40.14
N LEU A 16 -19.80 -33.36 40.23
CA LEU A 16 -20.69 -33.10 41.36
C LEU A 16 -22.12 -33.13 40.85
N GLN A 17 -22.83 -34.17 41.26
CA GLN A 17 -24.27 -34.28 41.16
C GLN A 17 -24.86 -33.70 42.44
N ALA A 18 -25.69 -32.67 42.34
CA ALA A 18 -26.62 -32.28 43.41
C ALA A 18 -27.82 -31.52 42.83
N CYS A 19 -28.96 -32.19 42.95
CA CYS A 19 -30.35 -31.75 43.07
C CYS A 19 -30.72 -30.28 42.79
N GLY A 20 -31.81 -30.13 42.04
CA GLY A 20 -32.67 -28.95 42.14
C GLY A 20 -33.49 -28.74 40.88
N ILE A 21 -34.59 -29.48 40.72
CA ILE A 21 -35.68 -29.04 39.84
C ILE A 21 -36.28 -27.80 40.50
N HIS A 22 -35.75 -26.63 40.18
CA HIS A 22 -36.44 -25.38 40.36
C HIS A 22 -37.07 -25.03 39.01
N SER A 23 -38.35 -25.35 38.91
CA SER A 23 -39.25 -24.72 37.94
C SER A 23 -39.28 -23.23 38.25
N SER A 24 -38.33 -22.48 37.69
CA SER A 24 -38.45 -21.03 37.59
C SER A 24 -39.38 -20.76 36.42
N SER A 25 -40.64 -20.44 36.74
CA SER A 25 -41.58 -19.88 35.78
C SER A 25 -40.89 -18.78 34.99
N LEU A 26 -40.70 -18.98 33.69
CA LEU A 26 -40.27 -17.92 32.78
C LEU A 26 -41.23 -16.73 32.98
N PRO A 27 -40.71 -15.51 33.24
CA PRO A 27 -41.56 -14.34 33.25
C PRO A 27 -42.21 -14.22 31.87
N SER A 28 -43.54 -14.04 31.87
CA SER A 28 -44.30 -13.84 30.64
C SER A 28 -43.72 -12.65 29.87
N PRO A 29 -43.50 -12.77 28.54
CA PRO A 29 -42.95 -11.69 27.75
C PRO A 29 -43.84 -10.44 27.84
N ILE A 30 -43.23 -9.29 28.09
CA ILE A 30 -43.90 -8.00 28.12
C ILE A 30 -44.05 -7.55 26.66
N SER A 31 -45.24 -7.72 26.10
CA SER A 31 -45.56 -7.23 24.75
C SER A 31 -45.86 -5.73 24.74
N GLY A 32 -45.30 -5.01 23.76
CA GLY A 32 -45.70 -3.64 23.41
C GLY A 32 -44.78 -2.51 23.90
N GLU A 33 -43.74 -2.78 24.67
CA GLU A 33 -42.84 -1.72 25.19
C GLU A 33 -41.63 -1.43 24.26
N VAL A 34 -41.17 -2.46 23.53
CA VAL A 34 -40.12 -2.36 22.51
C VAL A 34 -40.76 -2.28 21.13
N THR A 35 -40.44 -1.25 20.36
CA THR A 35 -41.04 -1.00 19.03
C THR A 35 -39.96 -0.87 17.97
N VAL A 36 -40.18 -1.48 16.81
CA VAL A 36 -39.33 -1.35 15.63
C VAL A 36 -40.04 -0.50 14.59
N VAL A 37 -39.39 0.54 14.09
CA VAL A 37 -39.94 1.43 13.04
C VAL A 37 -38.88 1.64 11.97
N TYR A 38 -39.25 1.57 10.70
CA TYR A 38 -38.36 1.94 9.61
C TYR A 38 -38.48 3.44 9.33
N LYS A 39 -37.38 4.17 9.46
CA LYS A 39 -37.26 5.56 9.02
C LYS A 39 -36.13 5.68 8.02
N ASP A 40 -36.40 6.30 6.87
CA ASP A 40 -35.43 6.46 5.78
C ASP A 40 -34.78 5.14 5.32
N GLY A 41 -35.52 4.02 5.43
CA GLY A 41 -35.04 2.67 5.08
C GLY A 41 -34.10 2.04 6.12
N LEU A 42 -33.87 2.69 7.27
CA LEU A 42 -33.10 2.14 8.39
C LEU A 42 -34.05 1.70 9.53
N PRO A 43 -33.86 0.52 10.12
CA PRO A 43 -34.60 0.09 11.30
C PRO A 43 -34.15 0.87 12.53
N GLU A 44 -35.12 1.51 13.18
CA GLU A 44 -35.00 2.13 14.50
C GLU A 44 -35.68 1.24 15.54
N ILE A 45 -34.90 0.67 16.45
CA ILE A 45 -35.42 -0.13 17.57
C ILE A 45 -35.45 0.77 18.81
N THR A 46 -36.64 0.96 19.39
CA THR A 46 -36.83 1.73 20.62
C THR A 46 -36.93 0.75 21.79
N VAL A 47 -35.99 0.83 22.72
CA VAL A 47 -35.84 -0.09 23.85
C VAL A 47 -35.92 0.71 25.17
N PRO A 48 -36.73 0.29 26.15
CA PRO A 48 -36.72 0.87 27.49
C PRO A 48 -35.47 0.40 28.26
N LEU A 49 -34.63 1.33 28.70
CA LEU A 49 -33.41 1.00 29.44
C LEU A 49 -33.70 0.90 30.96
N PRO A 50 -33.25 -0.17 31.64
CA PRO A 50 -33.68 -0.49 33.00
C PRO A 50 -33.21 0.50 34.07
N SER A 51 -32.04 1.13 33.92
CA SER A 51 -31.48 2.00 34.98
C SER A 51 -32.18 3.34 35.12
N ARG A 52 -32.53 3.97 33.99
CA ARG A 52 -33.14 5.31 33.95
C ARG A 52 -34.63 5.31 33.63
N ARG A 53 -35.19 4.17 33.19
CA ARG A 53 -36.57 4.01 32.69
C ARG A 53 -36.88 4.94 31.51
N ASP A 54 -35.86 5.38 30.79
CA ASP A 54 -35.98 6.15 29.56
C ASP A 54 -36.01 5.21 28.35
N ARG A 55 -36.73 5.61 27.30
CA ARG A 55 -36.80 4.87 26.03
C ARG A 55 -35.70 5.37 25.11
N CYS A 56 -34.70 4.55 24.87
CA CYS A 56 -33.61 4.86 23.95
C CYS A 56 -33.87 4.24 22.58
N ARG A 57 -33.51 5.00 21.55
CA ARG A 57 -33.69 4.61 20.16
C ARG A 57 -32.34 4.27 19.54
N PHE A 58 -32.26 3.10 18.93
CA PHE A 58 -31.07 2.60 18.26
C PHE A 58 -31.33 2.50 16.76
N THR A 59 -30.60 3.27 15.97
CA THR A 59 -30.65 3.23 14.51
C THR A 59 -29.61 2.23 14.01
N LEU A 60 -30.05 1.20 13.27
CA LEU A 60 -29.20 0.10 12.84
C LEU A 60 -29.06 0.05 11.32
N ARG A 61 -27.93 -0.45 10.81
CA ARG A 61 -27.71 -0.67 9.37
C ARG A 61 -27.97 -2.15 9.05
N PRO A 62 -29.02 -2.52 8.28
CA PRO A 62 -29.39 -3.93 8.08
C PRO A 62 -28.25 -4.83 7.55
N LEU A 63 -27.43 -4.29 6.64
CA LEU A 63 -26.30 -4.99 6.00
C LEU A 63 -24.94 -4.71 6.65
N GLY A 64 -24.85 -3.68 7.51
CA GLY A 64 -23.59 -3.23 8.10
C GLY A 64 -23.46 -3.48 9.60
N SER A 65 -24.57 -3.67 10.30
CA SER A 65 -24.63 -3.88 11.74
C SER A 65 -24.99 -5.34 12.04
N THR A 66 -24.36 -5.88 13.08
CA THR A 66 -24.69 -7.21 13.59
C THR A 66 -25.53 -7.12 14.87
N VAL A 67 -26.17 -8.22 15.25
CA VAL A 67 -26.87 -8.32 16.55
C VAL A 67 -25.92 -8.03 17.70
N GLY A 68 -24.64 -8.41 17.59
CA GLY A 68 -23.61 -8.12 18.57
C GLY A 68 -23.30 -6.63 18.71
N ASP A 69 -23.30 -5.88 17.60
CA ASP A 69 -23.11 -4.42 17.65
C ASP A 69 -24.31 -3.73 18.30
N PHE A 70 -25.53 -4.22 18.03
CA PHE A 70 -26.73 -3.75 18.71
C PHE A 70 -26.68 -4.02 20.23
N MET A 71 -26.38 -5.27 20.63
CA MET A 71 -26.22 -5.63 22.04
C MET A 71 -25.15 -4.78 22.74
N ARG A 72 -24.00 -4.57 22.08
CA ARG A 72 -22.93 -3.72 22.58
C ARG A 72 -23.40 -2.27 22.74
N SER A 73 -24.17 -1.75 21.78
CA SER A 73 -24.72 -0.39 21.83
C SER A 73 -25.63 -0.19 23.04
N ILE A 74 -26.46 -1.19 23.37
CA ILE A 74 -27.30 -1.16 24.58
C ILE A 74 -26.44 -1.12 25.85
N CYS A 75 -25.43 -1.99 25.96
CA CYS A 75 -24.54 -2.03 27.12
C CYS A 75 -23.68 -0.76 27.28
N VAL A 76 -23.31 -0.10 26.18
CA VAL A 76 -22.57 1.17 26.21
C VAL A 76 -23.48 2.30 26.69
N GLU A 77 -24.74 2.32 26.27
CA GLU A 77 -25.71 3.35 26.64
C GLU A 77 -26.18 3.22 28.10
N ASP A 78 -26.43 1.99 28.57
CA ASP A 78 -26.82 1.72 29.96
C ASP A 78 -25.85 0.74 30.64
N ARG A 79 -25.04 1.30 31.54
CA ARG A 79 -24.08 0.52 32.36
C ARG A 79 -24.74 -0.36 33.43
N GLY A 80 -26.05 -0.23 33.68
CA GLY A 80 -26.79 -1.14 34.57
C GLY A 80 -27.34 -2.39 33.85
N VAL A 81 -27.06 -2.53 32.55
CA VAL A 81 -27.38 -3.73 31.79
C VAL A 81 -26.17 -4.67 31.80
N ASP A 82 -26.21 -5.68 32.66
CA ASP A 82 -25.13 -6.68 32.79
C ASP A 82 -25.28 -7.81 31.77
N HIS A 83 -26.52 -8.15 31.40
CA HIS A 83 -26.80 -9.28 30.52
C HIS A 83 -27.85 -8.93 29.46
N VAL A 84 -27.46 -9.02 28.19
CA VAL A 84 -28.35 -8.90 27.03
C VAL A 84 -28.35 -10.21 26.27
N THR A 85 -29.52 -10.73 25.93
CA THR A 85 -29.66 -11.88 25.03
C THR A 85 -30.80 -11.69 24.05
N VAL A 86 -30.57 -12.16 22.84
CA VAL A 86 -31.59 -12.20 21.78
C VAL A 86 -31.87 -13.66 21.45
N THR A 87 -33.14 -14.05 21.55
CA THR A 87 -33.62 -15.41 21.31
C THR A 87 -34.76 -15.39 20.32
N SER A 88 -34.88 -16.42 19.48
CA SER A 88 -36.07 -16.64 18.66
C SER A 88 -37.28 -16.99 19.54
N THR A 89 -38.49 -16.88 18.99
CA THR A 89 -39.74 -17.32 19.63
C THR A 89 -39.71 -18.80 20.02
N ASP A 90 -38.90 -19.61 19.33
CA ASP A 90 -38.73 -21.04 19.60
C ASP A 90 -37.77 -21.34 20.77
N GLY A 91 -37.22 -20.31 21.41
CA GLY A 91 -36.27 -20.44 22.53
C GLY A 91 -34.82 -20.66 22.11
N VAL A 92 -34.50 -20.59 20.82
CA VAL A 92 -33.12 -20.71 20.30
C VAL A 92 -32.41 -19.36 20.37
N ARG A 93 -31.18 -19.33 20.90
CA ARG A 93 -30.37 -18.09 20.97
C ARG A 93 -29.81 -17.71 19.60
N ILE A 94 -29.96 -16.43 19.24
CA ILE A 94 -29.43 -15.87 17.99
C ILE A 94 -27.96 -15.48 18.19
N ALA A 95 -27.11 -15.82 17.22
CA ALA A 95 -25.68 -15.52 17.28
C ALA A 95 -25.41 -14.01 17.20
N SER A 96 -24.35 -13.56 17.86
CA SER A 96 -23.94 -12.14 17.84
C SER A 96 -23.47 -11.68 16.45
N THR A 97 -23.03 -12.59 15.58
CA THR A 97 -22.60 -12.30 14.20
C THR A 97 -23.75 -12.25 13.21
N SER A 98 -24.97 -12.59 13.61
CA SER A 98 -26.13 -12.51 12.72
C SER A 98 -26.36 -11.06 12.28
N SER A 99 -26.76 -10.88 11.01
CA SER A 99 -27.10 -9.56 10.50
C SER A 99 -28.42 -9.07 11.10
N ILE A 100 -28.54 -7.75 11.27
CA ILE A 100 -29.81 -7.13 11.70
C ILE A 100 -30.92 -7.40 10.67
N GLU A 101 -30.60 -7.46 9.37
CA GLU A 101 -31.58 -7.82 8.35
C GLU A 101 -32.22 -9.19 8.61
N SER A 102 -31.43 -10.21 8.94
CA SER A 102 -31.96 -11.55 9.22
C SER A 102 -32.76 -11.61 10.52
N LEU A 103 -32.38 -10.82 11.54
CA LEU A 103 -33.09 -10.73 12.81
C LEU A 103 -34.50 -10.14 12.63
N LEU A 104 -34.65 -9.11 11.79
CA LEU A 104 -35.90 -8.38 11.59
C LEU A 104 -36.89 -9.07 10.64
N ARG A 105 -36.56 -10.26 10.11
CA ARG A 105 -37.47 -11.06 9.28
C ARG A 105 -38.53 -11.80 10.08
N GLU A 106 -38.19 -12.14 11.32
CA GLU A 106 -39.04 -12.93 12.21
C GLU A 106 -39.18 -12.21 13.55
N ASN A 107 -40.21 -12.59 14.32
CA ASN A 107 -40.37 -12.08 15.68
C ASN A 107 -39.26 -12.64 16.56
N PHE A 108 -38.75 -11.83 17.48
CA PHE A 108 -37.70 -12.26 18.39
C PHE A 108 -37.93 -11.73 19.80
N ILE A 109 -37.28 -12.36 20.74
CA ILE A 109 -37.35 -12.05 22.15
C ILE A 109 -36.03 -11.38 22.56
N LEU A 110 -36.13 -10.17 23.09
CA LEU A 110 -35.02 -9.43 23.67
C LEU A 110 -35.09 -9.54 25.18
N THR A 111 -34.07 -10.11 25.81
CA THR A 111 -33.96 -10.21 27.26
C THR A 111 -32.90 -9.24 27.76
N LEU A 112 -33.29 -8.33 28.65
CA LEU A 112 -32.41 -7.37 29.33
C LEU A 112 -32.44 -7.66 30.83
N ASN A 113 -31.33 -8.15 31.38
CA ASN A 113 -31.24 -8.63 32.76
C ASN A 113 -32.35 -9.65 33.07
N ASN A 114 -33.40 -9.24 33.80
CA ASN A 114 -34.55 -10.09 34.16
C ASN A 114 -35.86 -9.72 33.42
N GLN A 115 -35.82 -8.77 32.48
CA GLN A 115 -36.97 -8.35 31.70
C GLN A 115 -36.94 -8.97 30.32
N VAL A 116 -38.08 -9.53 29.90
CA VAL A 116 -38.24 -10.24 28.63
C VAL A 116 -39.22 -9.45 27.77
N TYR A 117 -38.76 -9.00 26.61
CA TYR A 117 -39.54 -8.22 25.66
C TYR A 117 -39.78 -9.02 24.38
N LEU A 118 -41.03 -9.12 23.95
CA LEU A 118 -41.37 -9.63 22.63
C LEU A 118 -41.29 -8.47 21.62
N VAL A 119 -40.46 -8.62 20.60
CA VAL A 119 -40.27 -7.63 19.54
C VAL A 119 -40.90 -8.17 18.27
N GLU A 120 -41.87 -7.43 17.74
CA GLU A 120 -42.56 -7.74 16.49
C GLU A 120 -42.15 -6.70 15.43
N PRO A 121 -41.24 -7.05 14.51
CA PRO A 121 -40.87 -6.17 13.41
C PRO A 121 -42.07 -5.94 12.48
N PRO A 122 -42.26 -4.73 11.94
CA PRO A 122 -43.27 -4.51 10.92
C PRO A 122 -42.92 -5.30 9.66
N SER A 123 -43.91 -5.95 9.05
CA SER A 123 -43.75 -6.67 7.79
C SER A 123 -43.30 -5.71 6.70
N ILE A 124 -42.06 -5.87 6.22
CA ILE A 124 -41.58 -5.13 5.05
C ILE A 124 -42.24 -5.79 3.83
N ASP A 125 -43.26 -5.14 3.28
CA ASP A 125 -43.84 -5.57 2.01
C ASP A 125 -42.72 -5.61 0.95
N ARG A 126 -42.56 -6.77 0.33
CA ARG A 126 -41.63 -6.93 -0.78
C ARG A 126 -42.16 -6.10 -1.94
N LEU A 127 -41.47 -4.99 -2.22
CA LEU A 127 -41.66 -4.22 -3.46
C LEU A 127 -41.69 -5.18 -4.67
N THR A 128 -42.57 -4.91 -5.62
CA THR A 128 -42.66 -5.72 -6.83
C THR A 128 -41.35 -5.63 -7.62
N SER A 129 -41.02 -6.69 -8.39
CA SER A 129 -39.75 -6.74 -9.13
C SER A 129 -39.52 -5.53 -10.04
N GLU A 130 -40.57 -4.92 -10.57
CA GLU A 130 -40.49 -3.74 -11.44
C GLU A 130 -40.14 -2.46 -10.65
N GLU A 131 -40.72 -2.28 -9.46
CA GLU A 131 -40.40 -1.18 -8.55
C GLU A 131 -38.95 -1.28 -8.04
N THR A 132 -38.44 -2.50 -7.83
CA THR A 132 -37.03 -2.67 -7.45
C THR A 132 -36.04 -2.29 -8.55
N GLN A 133 -36.39 -2.51 -9.82
CA GLN A 133 -35.55 -2.13 -10.96
C GLN A 133 -35.51 -0.62 -11.11
N THR A 134 -36.67 0.05 -11.13
CA THR A 134 -36.74 1.51 -11.25
C THR A 134 -36.01 2.24 -10.12
N LEU A 135 -36.12 1.76 -8.88
CA LEU A 135 -35.41 2.33 -7.73
C LEU A 135 -33.90 2.10 -7.81
N SER A 136 -33.46 0.99 -8.42
CA SER A 136 -32.06 0.72 -8.70
C SER A 136 -31.49 1.69 -9.74
N ASP A 137 -32.24 1.98 -10.81
CA ASP A 137 -31.83 2.94 -11.83
C ASP A 137 -31.73 4.36 -11.26
N LEU A 138 -32.68 4.77 -10.43
CA LEU A 138 -32.64 6.06 -9.72
C LEU A 138 -31.44 6.15 -8.77
N LYS A 139 -31.14 5.07 -8.03
CA LYS A 139 -29.94 5.00 -7.18
C LYS A 139 -28.67 5.13 -7.99
N MET A 140 -28.58 4.48 -9.14
CA MET A 140 -27.43 4.60 -10.04
C MET A 140 -27.27 6.03 -10.57
N LEU A 141 -28.37 6.70 -10.89
CA LEU A 141 -28.35 8.08 -11.39
C LEU A 141 -27.93 9.07 -10.30
N VAL A 142 -28.45 8.91 -9.08
CA VAL A 142 -28.04 9.70 -7.91
C VAL A 142 -26.59 9.43 -7.54
N ALA A 143 -26.14 8.18 -7.55
CA ALA A 143 -24.73 7.83 -7.30
C ALA A 143 -23.81 8.49 -8.33
N ARG A 144 -24.16 8.44 -9.62
CA ARG A 144 -23.41 9.10 -10.70
C ARG A 144 -23.34 10.62 -10.55
N LEU A 145 -24.42 11.23 -10.07
CA LEU A 145 -24.49 12.67 -9.83
C LEU A 145 -23.71 13.08 -8.57
N TYR A 146 -23.76 12.26 -7.53
CA TYR A 146 -22.97 12.44 -6.32
C TYR A 146 -21.48 12.29 -6.61
N GLU A 147 -21.10 11.28 -7.39
CA GLU A 147 -19.75 11.10 -7.90
C GLU A 147 -19.32 12.32 -8.70
N SER A 148 -20.08 12.78 -9.70
CA SER A 148 -19.65 13.92 -10.52
C SER A 148 -19.46 15.22 -9.71
N LEU A 149 -20.32 15.48 -8.72
CA LEU A 149 -20.23 16.67 -7.88
C LEU A 149 -19.07 16.56 -6.88
N THR A 150 -18.95 15.45 -6.15
CA THR A 150 -17.96 15.31 -5.06
C THR A 150 -16.57 14.90 -5.52
N VAL A 151 -16.46 14.15 -6.62
CA VAL A 151 -15.17 13.71 -7.17
C VAL A 151 -14.37 14.90 -7.69
N SER A 152 -15.02 15.93 -8.23
CA SER A 152 -14.34 17.11 -8.77
C SER A 152 -13.56 17.90 -7.70
N GLU A 153 -14.17 18.15 -6.55
CA GLU A 153 -13.52 18.87 -5.44
C GLU A 153 -12.42 18.03 -4.80
N HIS A 154 -12.70 16.75 -4.49
CA HIS A 154 -11.69 15.87 -3.90
C HIS A 154 -10.50 15.62 -4.81
N GLN A 155 -10.70 15.50 -6.13
CA GLN A 155 -9.59 15.37 -7.08
C GLN A 155 -8.72 16.61 -7.11
N LEU A 156 -9.32 17.81 -7.09
CA LEU A 156 -8.58 19.07 -7.13
C LEU A 156 -7.76 19.27 -5.85
N GLU A 157 -8.31 18.88 -4.69
CA GLU A 157 -7.56 18.87 -3.43
C GLU A 157 -6.41 17.86 -3.44
N GLN A 158 -6.62 16.65 -3.98
CA GLN A 158 -5.59 15.64 -4.11
C GLN A 158 -4.46 16.09 -5.06
N GLU A 159 -4.81 16.66 -6.21
CA GLU A 159 -3.85 17.20 -7.17
C GLU A 159 -3.01 18.31 -6.53
N ARG A 160 -3.65 19.23 -5.79
CA ARG A 160 -2.96 20.30 -5.08
C ARG A 160 -1.97 19.74 -4.05
N LYS A 161 -2.38 18.76 -3.24
CA LYS A 161 -1.50 18.10 -2.26
C LYS A 161 -0.29 17.43 -2.94
N LEU A 162 -0.50 16.77 -4.07
CA LEU A 162 0.57 16.14 -4.85
C LEU A 162 1.54 17.17 -5.42
N LEU A 163 1.03 18.28 -5.96
CA LEU A 163 1.87 19.38 -6.47
C LEU A 163 2.69 20.05 -5.36
N ASP A 164 2.09 20.30 -4.20
CA ASP A 164 2.79 20.86 -3.04
C ASP A 164 3.92 19.92 -2.59
N ARG A 165 3.64 18.61 -2.54
CA ARG A 165 4.65 17.59 -2.21
C ARG A 165 5.76 17.52 -3.26
N LEU A 166 5.42 17.54 -4.54
CA LEU A 166 6.37 17.59 -5.66
C LEU A 166 7.31 18.79 -5.53
N HIS A 167 6.75 19.97 -5.25
CA HIS A 167 7.55 21.19 -5.06
C HIS A 167 8.53 21.02 -3.89
N SER A 168 8.07 20.49 -2.76
CA SER A 168 8.91 20.26 -1.57
C SER A 168 10.05 19.26 -1.82
N VAL A 169 9.79 18.17 -2.57
CA VAL A 169 10.80 17.16 -2.92
C VAL A 169 11.81 17.75 -3.90
N LYS A 170 11.34 18.50 -4.90
CA LYS A 170 12.20 19.16 -5.89
C LYS A 170 13.11 20.21 -5.26
N GLU A 171 12.60 20.96 -4.29
CA GLU A 171 13.39 21.93 -3.52
C GLU A 171 14.51 21.24 -2.71
N GLN A 172 14.18 20.13 -2.04
CA GLN A 172 15.18 19.33 -1.31
C GLN A 172 16.21 18.68 -2.24
N LEU A 173 15.80 18.29 -3.46
CA LEU A 173 16.67 17.64 -4.43
C LEU A 173 17.68 18.61 -5.06
N GLY A 174 17.30 19.89 -5.24
CA GLY A 174 18.15 20.93 -5.83
C GLY A 174 19.59 21.00 -5.30
N PRO A 175 19.83 21.15 -3.97
CA PRO A 175 21.19 21.19 -3.43
C PRO A 175 21.96 19.87 -3.59
N LEU A 176 21.27 18.72 -3.53
CA LEU A 176 21.90 17.41 -3.74
C LEU A 176 22.32 17.22 -5.20
N GLU A 177 21.53 17.73 -6.14
CA GLU A 177 21.80 17.64 -7.58
C GLU A 177 23.00 18.50 -7.99
N ARG A 178 23.17 19.67 -7.38
CA ARG A 178 24.39 20.49 -7.52
C ARG A 178 25.63 19.75 -7.01
N LYS A 179 25.57 19.17 -5.82
CA LYS A 179 26.69 18.35 -5.29
C LYS A 179 26.99 17.14 -6.17
N LYS A 180 25.94 16.48 -6.70
CA LYS A 180 26.07 15.35 -7.63
C LYS A 180 26.80 15.76 -8.90
N SER A 181 26.43 16.89 -9.51
CA SER A 181 27.05 17.32 -10.77
C SER A 181 28.52 17.68 -10.59
N GLU A 182 28.88 18.33 -9.48
CA GLU A 182 30.26 18.57 -9.10
C GLU A 182 31.05 17.27 -8.96
N LEU A 183 30.52 16.31 -8.18
CA LEU A 183 31.13 14.99 -7.99
C LEU A 183 31.29 14.22 -9.30
N MET A 184 30.28 14.26 -10.17
CA MET A 184 30.27 13.62 -11.48
C MET A 184 31.35 14.22 -12.39
N SER A 185 31.54 15.54 -12.37
CA SER A 185 32.59 16.20 -13.15
C SER A 185 34.00 15.78 -12.67
N LEU A 186 34.18 15.64 -11.35
CA LEU A 186 35.45 15.21 -10.76
C LEU A 186 35.76 13.74 -11.07
N SER A 187 34.78 12.84 -10.95
CA SER A 187 34.95 11.43 -11.29
C SER A 187 35.18 11.25 -12.80
N GLN A 188 34.47 11.99 -13.66
CA GLN A 188 34.68 11.93 -15.09
C GLN A 188 36.08 12.39 -15.50
N ARG A 189 36.58 13.52 -14.96
CA ARG A 189 37.96 13.98 -15.20
C ARG A 189 38.98 12.92 -14.81
N ARG A 190 38.81 12.28 -13.65
CA ARG A 190 39.70 11.22 -13.17
C ARG A 190 39.67 9.99 -14.08
N THR A 191 38.50 9.54 -14.48
CA THR A 191 38.34 8.38 -15.35
C THR A 191 38.91 8.65 -16.75
N THR A 192 38.64 9.84 -17.31
CA THR A 192 39.23 10.27 -18.59
C THR A 192 40.75 10.32 -18.50
N LEU A 193 41.31 10.90 -17.43
CA LEU A 193 42.75 10.94 -17.22
C LEU A 193 43.36 9.52 -17.13
N LEU A 194 42.66 8.57 -16.51
CA LEU A 194 43.10 7.18 -16.48
C LEU A 194 43.07 6.52 -17.86
N SER A 195 42.05 6.80 -18.67
CA SER A 195 41.99 6.33 -20.06
C SER A 195 43.12 6.91 -20.91
N TRP A 196 43.41 8.21 -20.78
CA TRP A 196 44.55 8.85 -21.44
C TRP A 196 45.89 8.32 -20.95
N LEU A 197 46.02 8.01 -19.66
CA LEU A 197 47.21 7.36 -19.11
C LEU A 197 47.40 5.95 -19.69
N GLY A 198 46.32 5.18 -19.84
CA GLY A 198 46.36 3.87 -20.50
C GLY A 198 46.83 3.98 -21.95
N LEU A 199 46.32 4.95 -22.70
CA LEU A 199 46.77 5.24 -24.05
C LEU A 199 48.25 5.66 -24.10
N GLY A 200 48.68 6.53 -23.17
CA GLY A 200 50.07 6.95 -23.05
C GLY A 200 51.01 5.79 -22.71
N LEU A 201 50.62 4.91 -21.79
CA LEU A 201 51.38 3.70 -21.44
C LEU A 201 51.55 2.78 -22.64
N MET A 202 50.49 2.55 -23.41
CA MET A 202 50.56 1.75 -24.65
C MET A 202 51.49 2.40 -25.69
N GLY A 203 51.47 3.73 -25.80
CA GLY A 203 52.39 4.47 -26.67
C GLY A 203 53.86 4.39 -26.22
N VAL A 204 54.12 4.51 -24.92
CA VAL A 204 55.47 4.34 -24.35
C VAL A 204 55.96 2.91 -24.53
N GLN A 205 55.11 1.91 -24.27
CA GLN A 205 55.40 0.50 -24.51
C GLN A 205 55.81 0.26 -25.96
N PHE A 206 55.06 0.81 -26.91
CA PHE A 206 55.40 0.71 -28.33
C PHE A 206 56.71 1.44 -28.67
N GLY A 207 56.91 2.66 -28.16
CA GLY A 207 58.12 3.45 -28.42
C GLY A 207 59.40 2.81 -27.88
N ILE A 208 59.35 2.20 -26.69
CA ILE A 208 60.48 1.46 -26.11
C ILE A 208 60.81 0.25 -26.99
N LEU A 209 59.81 -0.55 -27.36
CA LEU A 209 60.02 -1.70 -28.25
C LEU A 209 60.59 -1.28 -29.61
N ALA A 210 60.08 -0.19 -30.21
CA ALA A 210 60.57 0.33 -31.48
C ALA A 210 62.03 0.80 -31.37
N ARG A 211 62.40 1.49 -30.28
CA ARG A 211 63.78 1.94 -30.04
C ARG A 211 64.73 0.76 -29.90
N LEU A 212 64.39 -0.22 -29.05
CA LEU A 212 65.23 -1.41 -28.84
C LEU A 212 65.39 -2.24 -30.12
N THR A 213 64.34 -2.37 -30.93
CA THR A 213 64.35 -3.24 -32.13
C THR A 213 65.13 -2.65 -33.31
N TRP A 214 65.26 -1.32 -33.40
CA TRP A 214 65.90 -0.68 -34.57
C TRP A 214 67.32 -0.20 -34.35
N TRP A 215 67.74 -0.01 -33.10
CA TRP A 215 69.01 0.63 -32.80
C TRP A 215 69.91 -0.17 -31.86
N GLU A 216 69.34 -0.86 -30.85
CA GLU A 216 70.15 -1.60 -29.87
C GLU A 216 70.22 -3.11 -30.12
N TYR A 217 69.12 -3.74 -30.55
CA TYR A 217 69.01 -5.20 -30.66
C TYR A 217 68.37 -5.61 -31.99
N SER A 218 68.85 -6.71 -32.57
CA SER A 218 68.20 -7.34 -33.72
C SER A 218 66.87 -8.00 -33.32
N TRP A 219 65.97 -8.14 -34.30
CA TRP A 219 64.63 -8.70 -34.10
C TRP A 219 64.62 -10.08 -33.41
N ASP A 220 65.64 -10.91 -33.67
CA ASP A 220 65.84 -12.24 -33.07
C ASP A 220 65.90 -12.24 -31.53
N ILE A 221 66.41 -11.16 -30.91
CA ILE A 221 66.47 -11.02 -29.44
C ILE A 221 65.14 -10.48 -28.88
N MET A 222 64.39 -9.72 -29.67
CA MET A 222 63.13 -9.07 -29.26
C MET A 222 61.90 -9.97 -29.40
N GLU A 223 61.98 -11.01 -30.23
CA GLU A 223 60.91 -11.99 -30.44
C GLU A 223 60.38 -12.60 -29.12
N PRO A 224 61.21 -13.21 -28.24
CA PRO A 224 60.70 -13.78 -26.98
C PRO A 224 60.16 -12.71 -26.02
N VAL A 225 60.72 -11.48 -26.03
CA VAL A 225 60.29 -10.39 -25.14
C VAL A 225 58.89 -9.93 -25.48
N THR A 226 58.60 -9.70 -26.77
CA THR A 226 57.27 -9.29 -27.22
C THR A 226 56.22 -10.38 -26.99
N TYR A 227 56.60 -11.65 -27.12
CA TYR A 227 55.75 -12.79 -26.78
C TYR A 227 55.35 -12.78 -25.30
N PHE A 228 56.31 -12.63 -24.38
CA PHE A 228 56.02 -12.55 -22.94
C PHE A 228 55.15 -11.35 -22.56
N ILE A 229 55.35 -10.20 -23.21
CA ILE A 229 54.50 -9.01 -22.99
C ILE A 229 53.07 -9.27 -23.44
N THR A 230 52.89 -9.86 -24.61
CA THR A 230 51.56 -10.16 -25.17
C THR A 230 50.84 -11.18 -24.31
N TYR A 231 51.51 -12.28 -23.96
CA TYR A 231 50.96 -13.31 -23.08
C TYR A 231 50.70 -12.79 -21.64
N GLY A 232 51.55 -11.89 -21.14
CA GLY A 232 51.33 -11.21 -19.87
C GLY A 232 50.11 -10.30 -19.89
N THR A 233 49.86 -9.62 -21.00
CA THR A 233 48.69 -8.74 -21.16
C THR A 233 47.40 -9.56 -21.24
N THR A 234 47.38 -10.68 -21.97
CA THR A 234 46.22 -11.58 -22.03
C THR A 234 45.97 -12.26 -20.69
N MET A 235 47.03 -12.66 -19.97
CA MET A 235 46.92 -13.17 -18.59
C MET A 235 46.31 -12.12 -17.65
N ALA A 236 46.72 -10.85 -17.76
CA ALA A 236 46.15 -9.76 -16.96
C ALA A 236 44.66 -9.50 -17.29
N MET A 237 44.27 -9.54 -18.56
CA MET A 237 42.86 -9.46 -18.96
C MET A 237 42.04 -10.63 -18.39
N TYR A 238 42.59 -11.85 -18.42
CA TYR A 238 41.93 -13.01 -17.84
C TYR A 238 41.84 -12.93 -16.31
N ALA A 239 42.90 -12.48 -15.63
CA ALA A 239 42.88 -12.24 -14.19
C ALA A 239 41.82 -11.19 -13.81
N TYR A 240 41.67 -10.13 -14.62
CA TYR A 240 40.60 -9.15 -14.45
C TYR A 240 39.21 -9.78 -14.57
N PHE A 241 38.99 -10.64 -15.57
CA PHE A 241 37.75 -11.39 -15.74
C PHE A 241 37.45 -12.27 -14.52
N VAL A 242 38.42 -13.00 -13.99
CA VAL A 242 38.23 -13.87 -12.81
C VAL A 242 37.81 -13.07 -11.57
N VAL A 243 38.43 -11.90 -11.36
CA VAL A 243 38.11 -11.03 -10.21
C VAL A 243 36.76 -10.33 -10.38
N THR A 244 36.45 -9.89 -11.59
CA THR A 244 35.31 -9.00 -11.88
C THR A 244 34.06 -9.76 -12.31
N ARG A 245 34.22 -11.01 -12.78
CA ARG A 245 33.21 -11.85 -13.44
C ARG A 245 32.51 -11.18 -14.62
N GLN A 246 33.22 -10.29 -15.30
CA GLN A 246 32.76 -9.54 -16.48
C GLN A 246 33.89 -9.48 -17.50
N ASP A 247 33.52 -9.55 -18.77
CA ASP A 247 34.47 -9.47 -19.88
C ASP A 247 35.17 -8.10 -19.90
N TYR A 248 36.40 -8.06 -20.41
CA TYR A 248 37.17 -6.83 -20.50
C TYR A 248 36.65 -5.96 -21.66
N VAL A 249 35.58 -5.23 -21.39
CA VAL A 249 34.95 -4.29 -22.34
C VAL A 249 35.25 -2.86 -21.89
N LEU A 250 36.04 -2.11 -22.68
CA LEU A 250 36.52 -0.76 -22.33
C LEU A 250 35.45 0.20 -21.76
N PRO A 251 34.25 0.35 -22.37
CA PRO A 251 33.23 1.22 -21.80
C PRO A 251 32.72 0.74 -20.43
N GLU A 252 32.58 -0.56 -20.22
CA GLU A 252 32.12 -1.11 -18.93
C GLU A 252 33.16 -0.92 -17.82
N VAL A 253 34.45 -1.15 -18.13
CA VAL A 253 35.56 -0.89 -17.19
C VAL A 253 35.60 0.59 -16.81
N ARG A 254 35.41 1.48 -17.78
CA ARG A 254 35.37 2.92 -17.57
C ARG A 254 34.22 3.31 -16.65
N ASP A 255 33.02 2.79 -16.90
CA ASP A 255 31.82 3.13 -16.14
C ASP A 255 31.90 2.58 -14.71
N ARG A 256 32.47 1.37 -14.53
CA ARG A 256 32.77 0.80 -13.21
C ARG A 256 33.77 1.67 -12.43
N GLN A 257 34.86 2.08 -13.08
CA GLN A 257 35.88 2.91 -12.44
C GLN A 257 35.35 4.31 -12.09
N PHE A 258 34.48 4.85 -12.94
CA PHE A 258 33.72 6.07 -12.66
C PHE A 258 32.85 5.89 -11.42
N LEU A 259 32.09 4.79 -11.32
CA LEU A 259 31.18 4.53 -10.20
C LEU A 259 31.94 4.36 -8.88
N ILE A 260 33.04 3.61 -8.88
CA ILE A 260 33.93 3.45 -7.71
C ILE A 260 34.46 4.82 -7.27
N SER A 261 34.92 5.63 -8.23
CA SER A 261 35.42 6.98 -7.94
C SER A 261 34.32 7.89 -7.40
N PHE A 262 33.13 7.83 -7.99
CA PHE A 262 31.96 8.62 -7.57
C PHE A 262 31.56 8.30 -6.13
N TYR A 263 31.35 7.03 -5.76
CA TYR A 263 31.00 6.65 -4.38
C TYR A 263 32.10 7.01 -3.38
N LYS A 264 33.37 6.88 -3.79
CA LYS A 264 34.51 7.29 -2.96
C LYS A 264 34.51 8.80 -2.70
N PHE A 265 34.18 9.61 -3.71
CA PHE A 265 34.07 11.06 -3.54
C PHE A 265 32.81 11.47 -2.77
N ALA A 266 31.66 10.83 -3.03
CA ALA A 266 30.42 11.04 -2.30
C ALA A 266 30.61 10.79 -0.79
N ARG A 267 31.27 9.68 -0.41
CA ARG A 267 31.60 9.36 0.98
C ARG A 267 32.55 10.39 1.62
N ARG A 268 33.48 10.96 0.85
CA ARG A 268 34.41 11.99 1.33
C ARG A 268 33.73 13.35 1.55
N GLN A 269 32.80 13.72 0.68
CA GLN A 269 32.05 14.98 0.80
C GLN A 269 30.80 14.86 1.68
N GLY A 270 30.53 13.69 2.25
CA GLY A 270 29.36 13.45 3.10
C GLY A 270 28.03 13.52 2.34
N MET A 271 28.02 13.24 1.03
CA MET A 271 26.80 13.16 0.25
C MET A 271 26.10 11.83 0.55
N ASP A 272 24.88 11.90 1.08
CA ASP A 272 24.03 10.73 1.28
C ASP A 272 23.37 10.32 -0.05
N VAL A 273 23.98 9.36 -0.73
CA VAL A 273 23.48 8.83 -2.01
C VAL A 273 22.16 8.08 -1.82
N SER A 274 21.97 7.41 -0.68
CA SER A 274 20.75 6.68 -0.37
C SER A 274 19.57 7.64 -0.22
N ARG A 275 19.76 8.76 0.48
CA ARG A 275 18.74 9.80 0.58
C ARG A 275 18.42 10.45 -0.77
N TYR A 276 19.44 10.68 -1.61
CA TYR A 276 19.22 11.20 -2.96
C TYR A 276 18.38 10.25 -3.82
N ASN A 277 18.66 8.94 -3.77
CA ASN A 277 17.89 7.94 -4.50
C ASN A 277 16.45 7.88 -3.98
N ALA A 278 16.25 7.85 -2.66
CA ALA A 278 14.90 7.85 -2.08
C ALA A 278 14.08 9.10 -2.49
N LEU A 279 14.70 10.29 -2.52
CA LEU A 279 14.04 11.52 -3.01
C LEU A 279 13.73 11.45 -4.51
N ARG A 280 14.57 10.79 -5.31
CA ARG A 280 14.33 10.58 -6.74
C ARG A 280 13.19 9.58 -6.97
N ASP A 281 13.13 8.53 -6.18
CA ASP A 281 12.07 7.53 -6.23
C ASP A 281 10.73 8.16 -5.81
N GLU A 282 10.71 8.94 -4.72
CA GLU A 282 9.51 9.69 -4.30
C GLU A 282 9.06 10.70 -5.37
N LEU A 283 10.00 11.40 -6.02
CA LEU A 283 9.66 12.31 -7.12
C LEU A 283 9.01 11.56 -8.30
N TYR A 284 9.54 10.39 -8.66
CA TYR A 284 8.99 9.55 -9.73
C TYR A 284 7.60 9.03 -9.37
N GLU A 285 7.39 8.57 -8.13
CA GLU A 285 6.08 8.13 -7.65
C GLU A 285 5.04 9.25 -7.71
N ILE A 286 5.39 10.45 -7.22
CA ILE A 286 4.48 11.61 -7.26
C ILE A 286 4.18 12.03 -8.70
N GLU A 287 5.17 12.06 -9.60
CA GLU A 287 4.95 12.39 -11.02
C GLU A 287 4.03 11.38 -11.72
N GLU A 288 4.20 10.09 -11.41
CA GLU A 288 3.37 9.02 -11.94
C GLU A 288 1.94 9.07 -11.37
N GLU A 289 1.77 9.36 -10.07
CA GLU A 289 0.47 9.61 -9.46
C GLU A 289 -0.24 10.81 -10.10
N LEU A 290 0.48 11.92 -10.33
CA LEU A 290 -0.03 13.10 -11.05
C LEU A 290 -0.38 12.79 -12.50
N ARG A 291 0.35 11.89 -13.14
CA ARG A 291 0.06 11.43 -14.50
C ARG A 291 -1.23 10.62 -14.54
N ARG A 292 -1.39 9.66 -13.62
CA ARG A 292 -2.61 8.85 -13.47
C ARG A 292 -3.82 9.71 -13.13
N LEU A 293 -3.68 10.61 -12.17
CA LEU A 293 -4.74 11.54 -11.78
C LEU A 293 -5.13 12.48 -12.92
N ARG A 294 -4.29 12.70 -13.94
CA ARG A 294 -4.59 13.57 -15.07
C ARG A 294 -5.03 12.80 -16.32
N ASP A 295 -5.07 11.47 -16.26
CA ASP A 295 -5.46 10.63 -17.40
C ASP A 295 -6.96 10.85 -17.73
N PRO A 296 -7.29 11.36 -18.93
CA PRO A 296 -8.68 11.63 -19.32
C PRO A 296 -9.55 10.37 -19.38
N LEU A 297 -8.95 9.19 -19.60
CA LEU A 297 -9.69 7.93 -19.70
C LEU A 297 -10.23 7.44 -18.35
N GLN A 298 -9.53 7.75 -17.25
CA GLN A 298 -9.98 7.42 -15.88
C GLN A 298 -11.02 8.42 -15.36
N LYS A 299 -11.08 9.62 -15.92
CA LYS A 299 -11.92 10.70 -15.36
C LYS A 299 -13.36 10.74 -15.85
N HIS A 300 -13.78 9.90 -16.78
CA HIS A 300 -15.09 10.05 -17.47
C HIS A 300 -15.37 11.50 -17.92
N LEU A 301 -14.32 12.32 -18.10
CA LEU A 301 -14.46 13.64 -18.67
C LEU A 301 -14.74 13.44 -20.17
N PRO A 302 -15.56 14.30 -20.80
CA PRO A 302 -15.70 14.27 -22.25
C PRO A 302 -14.30 14.34 -22.83
N VAL A 303 -13.96 13.37 -23.69
CA VAL A 303 -12.69 13.33 -24.42
C VAL A 303 -12.55 14.71 -25.03
N ARG A 304 -11.60 15.50 -24.52
CA ARG A 304 -11.21 16.73 -25.19
C ARG A 304 -10.68 16.23 -26.52
N GLU A 305 -11.48 16.38 -27.58
CA GLU A 305 -11.03 16.06 -28.93
C GLU A 305 -9.64 16.67 -29.05
N LEU A 306 -8.66 15.83 -29.35
CA LEU A 306 -7.29 16.23 -29.57
C LEU A 306 -7.35 17.24 -30.72
N GLY A 307 -7.44 18.52 -30.35
CA GLY A 307 -7.28 19.64 -31.25
C GLY A 307 -5.92 19.43 -31.92
N GLN A 308 -6.03 19.13 -33.21
CA GLN A 308 -5.04 19.09 -34.28
C GLN A 308 -3.59 19.41 -33.89
N PRO A 309 -2.61 18.65 -34.43
CA PRO A 309 -1.19 18.89 -34.17
C PRO A 309 -0.84 20.36 -34.44
N CYS A 310 -0.45 21.07 -33.39
CA CYS A 310 0.15 22.39 -33.49
C CYS A 310 1.43 22.20 -34.31
N LYS A 311 1.41 22.67 -35.56
CA LYS A 311 2.57 22.67 -36.44
C LYS A 311 3.72 23.36 -35.72
N GLU A 312 4.87 22.72 -35.72
CA GLU A 312 6.17 23.36 -35.47
C GLU A 312 6.33 24.55 -36.43
N GLU A 313 6.09 25.76 -35.91
CA GLU A 313 6.74 26.96 -36.42
C GLU A 313 7.75 27.39 -35.36
N ASP A 314 8.97 26.86 -35.48
CA ASP A 314 10.18 27.50 -34.94
C ASP A 314 11.34 27.20 -35.89
N LYS A 315 11.35 27.90 -37.03
CA LYS A 315 12.59 28.26 -37.71
C LYS A 315 12.68 29.78 -37.79
N GLN A 316 13.81 30.27 -37.28
CA GLN A 316 14.47 31.54 -37.60
C GLN A 316 13.95 32.82 -36.93
N GLN A 317 14.65 33.20 -35.85
CA GLN A 317 15.37 34.48 -35.63
C GLN A 317 15.88 34.44 -34.18
N SER A 318 17.11 34.80 -33.81
CA SER A 318 18.11 35.70 -34.37
C SER A 318 19.45 35.34 -33.69
N SER A 319 20.55 35.22 -34.44
CA SER A 319 21.65 36.21 -34.51
C SER A 319 22.71 36.07 -33.43
#